data_AF-A0A3D1F7N3-F1
#
_entry.id   AF-A0A3D1F7N3-F1
#
_cell.length_a   1.000
_cell.length_b   1.000
_cell.length_c   1.000
_cell.angle_alpha   90.00
_cell.angle_beta   90.00
_cell.angle_gamma   90.00
#
_symmetry.space_group_name_H-M   'P 1'
#
loop_
_entity.id
_entity.type
_entity.pdbx_description
1 polymer ?
#
loop_
_entity_poly.entity_id
_entity_poly.type
_entity_poly.pdbx_seq_one_letter_code
_entity_poly.pdbx_strand_id
1 'polypeptide(L)'
;MIHEVMTTEQLAKYLQLDEQTIYRKASIGQIPAVHIGKTLRFKKDVIDSWLRISSLKWTAKKRQNLRGWAKDFAVTKGLEEEDIEKSIHKRRHHK
;
A
#
# COMPACT_ATOMS: atom_id res chain seq x y z
N MET A 1 -5.61 -21.60 -10.67
CA MET A 1 -5.27 -21.40 -12.10
C MET A 1 -4.71 -20.00 -12.27
N ILE A 2 -3.65 -19.83 -13.07
CA ILE A 2 -3.09 -18.52 -13.40
C ILE A 2 -3.85 -17.99 -14.61
N HIS A 3 -4.60 -16.91 -14.44
CA HIS A 3 -5.29 -16.24 -15.54
C HIS A 3 -4.39 -15.13 -16.10
N GLU A 4 -4.22 -15.10 -17.43
CA GLU A 4 -3.44 -14.04 -18.10
C GLU A 4 -4.10 -12.66 -17.93
N VAL A 5 -5.43 -12.65 -17.84
CA VAL A 5 -6.26 -11.47 -17.58
C VAL A 5 -7.13 -11.72 -16.36
N MET A 6 -7.10 -10.79 -15.41
CA MET A 6 -7.85 -10.85 -14.15
C MET A 6 -9.08 -9.93 -14.19
N THR A 7 -10.13 -10.34 -13.47
CA THR A 7 -11.25 -9.48 -13.05
C THR A 7 -10.87 -8.63 -11.84
N THR A 8 -11.73 -7.69 -11.43
CA THR A 8 -11.57 -6.93 -10.18
C THR A 8 -11.45 -7.84 -8.96
N GLU A 9 -12.33 -8.83 -8.82
CA GLU A 9 -12.29 -9.82 -7.74
C GLU A 9 -10.98 -10.61 -7.73
N GLN A 10 -10.53 -11.07 -8.90
CA GLN A 10 -9.27 -11.83 -9.00
C GLN A 10 -8.06 -10.98 -8.65
N LEU A 11 -8.04 -9.72 -9.09
CA LEU A 11 -6.96 -8.78 -8.73
C LEU A 11 -7.00 -8.43 -7.23
N ALA A 12 -8.19 -8.26 -6.66
CA ALA A 12 -8.37 -8.02 -5.23
C ALA A 12 -7.79 -9.17 -4.40
N LYS A 13 -8.11 -10.42 -4.76
CA LYS A 13 -7.49 -11.62 -4.15
C LYS A 13 -5.97 -11.66 -4.37
N TYR A 14 -5.51 -11.34 -5.57
CA TYR A 14 -4.08 -11.35 -5.91
C TYR A 14 -3.26 -10.33 -5.09
N LEU A 15 -3.77 -9.10 -4.96
CA LEU A 15 -3.12 -8.02 -4.19
C LEU A 15 -3.45 -8.04 -2.70
N GLN A 16 -4.33 -8.95 -2.25
CA GLN A 16 -4.87 -9.00 -0.90
C GLN A 16 -5.50 -7.66 -0.47
N LEU A 17 -6.30 -7.10 -1.36
CA LEU A 17 -7.04 -5.86 -1.17
C LEU A 17 -8.53 -6.10 -1.31
N ASP A 18 -9.32 -5.16 -0.80
CA ASP A 18 -10.76 -5.11 -1.05
C ASP A 18 -11.08 -4.65 -2.48
N GLU A 19 -12.16 -5.18 -3.06
CA GLU A 19 -12.59 -4.88 -4.44
C GLU A 19 -12.93 -3.41 -4.65
N GLN A 20 -13.55 -2.75 -3.66
CA GLN A 20 -13.86 -1.32 -3.74
C GLN A 20 -12.58 -0.49 -3.80
N THR A 21 -11.53 -0.92 -3.08
CA THR A 21 -10.21 -0.30 -3.16
C THR A 21 -9.57 -0.48 -4.54
N ILE A 22 -9.66 -1.67 -5.14
CA ILE A 22 -9.20 -1.91 -6.51
C ILE A 22 -9.96 -1.01 -7.49
N TYR A 23 -11.29 -0.99 -7.40
CA TYR A 23 -12.14 -0.17 -8.27
C TYR A 23 -11.78 1.31 -8.19
N ARG A 24 -11.72 1.86 -6.96
CA ARG A 24 -11.34 3.27 -6.73
C ARG A 24 -9.95 3.57 -7.27
N LYS A 25 -8.97 2.68 -7.07
CA LYS A 25 -7.61 2.88 -7.54
C LYS A 25 -7.49 2.78 -9.07
N ALA A 26 -8.22 1.86 -9.69
CA ALA A 26 -8.27 1.72 -11.13
C ALA A 26 -8.98 2.92 -11.79
N SER A 27 -10.08 3.42 -11.20
CA SER A 27 -10.83 4.55 -11.75
C SER A 27 -10.03 5.86 -11.75
N ILE A 28 -9.15 6.06 -10.77
CA ILE A 28 -8.23 7.21 -10.71
C ILE A 28 -6.86 6.95 -11.36
N GLY A 29 -6.68 5.81 -12.05
CA GLY A 29 -5.45 5.47 -12.76
C GLY A 29 -4.24 5.11 -11.88
N GLN A 30 -4.45 4.82 -10.58
CA GLN A 30 -3.37 4.36 -9.69
C GLN A 30 -2.98 2.89 -9.91
N ILE A 31 -3.92 2.07 -10.40
CA ILE A 31 -3.68 0.69 -10.82
C ILE A 31 -3.88 0.62 -12.34
N PRO A 32 -2.96 0.05 -13.12
CA PRO A 32 -3.14 -0.12 -14.55
C PRO A 32 -4.33 -1.04 -14.85
N ALA A 33 -5.28 -0.58 -15.65
CA ALA A 33 -6.48 -1.32 -16.00
C ALA A 33 -6.97 -0.99 -17.40
N VAL A 34 -7.70 -1.91 -18.02
CA VAL A 34 -8.38 -1.71 -19.31
C VAL A 34 -9.88 -1.83 -19.11
N HIS A 35 -10.65 -0.89 -19.66
CA HIS A 35 -12.10 -0.97 -19.71
C HIS A 35 -12.52 -1.83 -20.90
N ILE A 36 -13.23 -2.93 -20.63
CA ILE A 36 -13.85 -3.77 -21.66
C ILE A 36 -15.35 -3.81 -21.35
N GLY A 37 -16.12 -3.06 -22.15
CA GLY A 37 -17.53 -2.80 -21.88
C GLY A 37 -17.73 -2.10 -20.53
N LYS A 38 -18.53 -2.70 -19.64
CA LYS A 38 -18.81 -2.19 -18.29
C LYS A 38 -17.87 -2.72 -17.22
N THR A 39 -16.84 -3.48 -17.59
CA THR A 39 -15.97 -4.17 -16.65
C THR A 39 -14.52 -3.78 -16.82
N LEU A 40 -13.77 -3.84 -15.72
CA LEU A 40 -12.33 -3.68 -15.73
C LEU A 40 -11.64 -5.03 -15.92
N ARG A 41 -10.53 -4.99 -16.64
CA ARG A 41 -9.64 -6.12 -16.87
C ARG A 41 -8.20 -5.72 -16.58
N PHE A 42 -7.47 -6.66 -15.97
CA PHE A 42 -6.12 -6.44 -15.48
C PHE A 42 -5.20 -7.52 -16.03
N LYS A 43 -4.32 -7.17 -16.96
CA LYS A 43 -3.35 -8.13 -17.49
C LYS A 43 -2.29 -8.41 -16.43
N LYS A 44 -2.03 -9.69 -16.13
CA LYS A 44 -1.18 -10.08 -14.99
C LYS A 44 0.25 -9.58 -15.11
N ASP A 45 0.86 -9.71 -16.30
CA ASP A 45 2.21 -9.21 -16.60
C ASP A 45 2.36 -7.70 -16.35
N VAL A 46 1.34 -6.91 -16.68
CA VAL A 46 1.30 -5.46 -16.44
C VAL A 46 1.21 -5.16 -14.94
N ILE A 47 0.37 -5.88 -14.20
CA ILE A 47 0.25 -5.74 -12.75
C ILE A 47 1.56 -6.13 -12.05
N ASP A 48 2.17 -7.25 -12.43
CA ASP A 48 3.44 -7.72 -11.88
C ASP A 48 4.55 -6.68 -12.11
N SER A 49 4.61 -6.10 -13.32
CA SER A 49 5.55 -5.03 -13.67
C SER A 49 5.28 -3.75 -12.87
N TRP A 50 4.02 -3.36 -12.71
CA TRP A 50 3.61 -2.21 -11.91
C TRP A 50 3.99 -2.36 -10.44
N LEU A 51 3.82 -3.55 -9.85
CA LEU A 51 4.25 -3.84 -8.48
C LEU A 51 5.76 -3.67 -8.32
N ARG A 52 6.55 -4.19 -9.28
CA ARG A 52 8.01 -4.06 -9.28
C ARG A 52 8.46 -2.60 -9.37
N ILE A 53 7.84 -1.79 -10.22
CA ILE A 53 8.19 -0.36 -10.35
C ILE A 53 7.74 0.41 -9.10
N SER A 54 6.55 0.11 -8.57
CA SER A 54 5.98 0.81 -7.42
C SER A 54 6.73 0.54 -6.12
N SER A 55 7.29 -0.66 -5.94
CA SER A 55 8.15 -0.97 -4.79
C SER A 55 9.45 -0.14 -4.80
N LEU A 56 9.99 0.15 -5.99
CA LEU A 56 11.16 1.02 -6.14
C LEU A 56 10.86 2.50 -5.87
N LYS A 57 9.63 2.96 -6.14
CA LYS A 57 9.18 4.34 -5.83
C LYS A 57 9.05 4.61 -4.32
N TRP A 58 9.02 3.59 -3.48
CA TRP A 58 9.00 3.69 -2.02
C TRP A 58 10.42 3.77 -1.41
N THR A 59 11.34 4.47 -2.05
CA THR A 59 12.72 4.65 -1.54
C THR A 59 12.88 5.93 -0.71
N ALA A 60 13.74 5.80 0.32
CA ALA A 60 14.36 6.75 1.28
C ALA A 60 13.93 8.23 1.38
N LYS A 61 13.62 8.93 0.29
CA LYS A 61 13.40 10.38 0.25
C LYS A 61 12.14 10.81 1.01
N LYS A 62 11.14 9.93 1.15
CA LYS A 62 9.93 10.17 1.95
C LYS A 62 10.09 9.87 3.46
N ARG A 63 11.15 9.16 3.88
CA ARG A 63 11.46 8.91 5.30
C ARG A 63 12.09 10.12 6.00
N GLN A 64 12.85 10.95 5.28
CA GLN A 64 13.50 12.13 5.87
C GLN A 64 12.49 13.15 6.43
N ASN A 65 11.35 13.35 5.76
CA ASN A 65 10.36 14.35 6.17
C ASN A 65 9.55 13.94 7.41
N LEU A 66 9.52 12.66 7.78
CA LEU A 66 8.82 12.16 8.97
C LEU A 66 9.69 12.21 10.24
N ARG A 67 11.02 12.16 10.10
CA ARG A 67 11.93 12.29 11.24
C ARG A 67 11.96 13.70 11.81
N GLY A 68 11.87 14.72 10.95
CA GLY A 68 11.81 16.13 11.40
C GLY A 68 10.55 16.42 12.23
N TRP A 69 9.38 16.02 11.72
CA TRP A 69 8.11 16.19 12.44
C TRP A 69 8.06 15.41 13.76
N ALA A 70 8.64 14.20 13.80
CA ALA A 70 8.68 13.39 15.02
C ALA A 70 9.67 13.92 16.08
N LYS A 71 10.82 14.48 15.67
CA LYS A 71 11.79 15.09 16.61
C LYS A 71 11.25 16.35 17.25
N ASP A 72 10.65 17.24 16.46
CA ASP A 72 10.06 18.49 16.99
C ASP A 72 8.91 18.20 17.95
N PHE A 73 8.11 17.18 17.66
CA PHE A 73 7.02 16.76 18.54
C PHE A 73 7.52 16.14 19.85
N ALA A 74 8.57 15.32 19.81
CA ALA A 74 9.15 14.69 21.01
C ALA A 74 9.85 15.71 21.93
N VAL A 75 10.60 16.66 21.36
CA VAL A 75 11.26 17.74 22.10
C VAL A 75 10.25 18.66 22.78
N THR A 76 9.14 18.98 22.10
CA THR A 76 8.09 19.85 22.66
C THR A 76 7.33 19.21 23.84
N LYS A 77 7.34 17.88 23.94
CA LYS A 77 6.62 17.13 24.99
C LYS A 77 7.54 16.53 26.07
N GLY A 78 8.85 16.73 25.98
CA GLY A 78 9.82 16.33 27.01
C GLY A 78 9.87 14.81 27.25
N LEU A 79 9.65 14.01 26.22
CA LEU A 79 9.67 12.54 26.33
C LEU A 79 11.01 12.01 25.84
N GLU A 80 11.82 11.51 26.78
CA GLU A 80 13.08 10.81 26.52
C GLU A 80 12.83 9.48 25.78
N GLU A 81 13.81 9.09 24.98
CA GLU A 81 13.70 8.23 23.79
C GLU A 81 13.37 6.75 24.08
N GLU A 82 13.39 6.33 25.36
CA GLU A 82 13.36 4.92 25.77
C GLU A 82 11.94 4.32 25.89
N ASP A 83 10.89 5.14 26.09
CA ASP A 83 9.50 4.65 26.26
C ASP A 83 8.77 4.38 24.92
N ILE A 84 9.30 4.92 23.82
CA ILE A 84 8.72 4.74 22.48
C ILE A 84 8.98 3.33 21.96
N GLU A 85 10.13 2.73 22.27
CA GLU A 85 10.46 1.35 21.88
C GLU A 85 9.55 0.31 22.54
N LYS A 86 9.19 0.51 23.82
CA LYS A 86 8.30 -0.42 24.55
C LYS A 86 6.87 -0.43 24.01
N SER A 87 6.43 0.66 23.38
CA SER A 87 5.07 0.79 22.83
C SER A 87 4.85 0.01 21.53
N ILE A 88 5.93 -0.40 20.85
CA ILE A 88 5.88 -1.13 19.58
C ILE A 88 5.56 -2.64 19.77
N HIS A 89 5.73 -3.20 20.97
CA HIS A 89 5.60 -4.65 21.21
C HIS A 89 4.23 -5.15 21.73
N LYS A 90 3.21 -4.29 21.92
CA LYS A 90 1.90 -4.71 22.48
C LYS A 90 0.79 -4.96 21.43
N ARG A 91 1.10 -5.64 20.33
CA ARG A 91 0.09 -6.15 19.38
C ARG A 91 0.08 -7.68 19.26
N ARG A 92 -0.06 -8.36 20.40
CA ARG A 92 -0.68 -9.68 20.52
C ARG A 92 -1.48 -9.74 21.82
N HIS A 93 -2.78 -9.47 21.73
CA HIS A 93 -3.89 -9.98 22.55
C HIS A 93 -5.13 -9.16 22.18
N HIS A 94 -5.98 -9.79 21.36
CA HIS A 94 -7.39 -9.59 21.00
C HIS A 94 -7.48 -10.15 19.56
N LYS A 95 -7.82 -11.42 19.35
CA LYS A 95 -8.63 -12.32 20.18
C LYS A 95 -7.93 -13.65 20.41
#